data_AF-A0A9W8NDI9-F1
#
_entry.id   AF-A0A9W8NDI9-F1
#
_cell.length_a   1.000
_cell.length_b   1.000
_cell.length_c   1.000
_cell.angle_alpha   90.00
_cell.angle_beta   90.00
_cell.angle_gamma   90.00
#
_symmetry.space_group_name_H-M   'P 1'
#
loop_
_entity.id
_entity.type
_entity.pdbx_description
1 polymer ?
#
loop_
_entity_poly.entity_id
_entity_poly.type
_entity_poly.pdbx_seq_one_letter_code
_entity_poly.pdbx_strand_id
1 'polypeptide(L)'
;MSVQYNSLIDLGNDTKLIAAAEVGSVPLPEQLQAYEADWVWFCTWGDTFINNEEYNAIDVLTVVYNDDYVLTLDEIQGWRDA
;
A
#
# COMPACT_ATOMS: atom_id res chain seq x y z
N MET A 1 1.10 -7.89 -6.15
CA MET A 1 2.03 -8.30 -5.07
C MET A 1 1.43 -9.38 -4.16
N SER A 2 0.55 -10.26 -4.66
CA SER A 2 -0.13 -11.27 -3.82
C SER A 2 0.77 -12.45 -3.42
N VAL A 3 1.75 -12.81 -4.26
CA VAL A 3 2.68 -13.91 -3.97
C VAL A 3 3.52 -13.63 -2.73
N GLN A 4 4.09 -12.42 -2.63
CA GLN A 4 4.88 -12.01 -1.46
C GLN A 4 4.01 -11.94 -0.20
N TYR A 5 2.79 -11.40 -0.33
CA TYR A 5 1.83 -11.31 0.78
C TYR A 5 1.53 -12.70 1.36
N ASN A 6 1.10 -13.64 0.51
CA ASN A 6 0.78 -15.01 0.94
C ASN A 6 1.99 -15.75 1.54
N SER A 7 3.19 -15.51 1.00
CA SER A 7 4.41 -16.10 1.56
C SER A 7 4.71 -15.58 2.98
N LEU A 8 4.35 -14.33 3.27
CA LEU A 8 4.51 -13.72 4.59
C LEU A 8 3.40 -14.15 5.56
N ILE A 9 2.19 -14.43 5.06
CA ILE A 9 1.11 -15.06 5.84
C ILE A 9 1.59 -16.43 6.34
N ASP A 10 2.11 -17.27 5.44
CA ASP A 10 2.64 -18.59 5.78
C ASP A 10 3.80 -18.49 6.78
N LEU A 11 4.72 -17.55 6.59
CA LEU A 11 5.84 -17.33 7.50
C LEU A 11 5.38 -16.89 8.89
N GLY A 12 4.39 -15.99 8.96
CA GLY A 12 3.85 -15.43 10.19
C GLY A 12 2.79 -16.31 10.86
N ASN A 13 2.37 -17.40 10.23
CA ASN A 13 1.18 -18.18 10.59
C ASN A 13 -0.05 -17.28 10.82
N ASP A 14 -0.17 -16.21 10.04
CA ASP A 14 -1.25 -15.20 10.18
C ASP A 14 -1.39 -14.59 11.60
N THR A 15 -0.28 -14.51 12.36
CA THR A 15 -0.27 -13.91 13.71
C THR A 15 0.41 -12.55 13.78
N LYS A 16 0.88 -12.03 12.63
CA LYS A 16 1.61 -10.77 12.52
C LYS A 16 1.09 -10.00 11.32
N LEU A 17 0.99 -8.68 11.49
CA LEU A 17 0.68 -7.77 10.39
C LEU A 17 1.80 -7.83 9.34
N ILE A 18 1.41 -7.66 8.08
CA ILE A 18 2.28 -7.74 6.91
C ILE A 18 2.23 -6.40 6.18
N ALA A 19 3.40 -5.83 5.89
CA ALA A 19 3.51 -4.50 5.30
C ALA A 19 4.42 -4.48 4.07
N ALA A 20 4.03 -3.67 3.08
CA ALA A 20 4.83 -3.40 1.90
C ALA A 20 5.80 -2.27 2.24
N ALA A 21 6.79 -2.59 3.06
CA ALA A 21 7.67 -1.62 3.71
C ALA A 21 8.41 -0.70 2.72
N GLU A 22 8.73 -1.21 1.54
CA GLU A 22 9.27 -0.44 0.40
C GLU A 22 8.70 -0.99 -0.90
N VAL A 23 8.19 -0.11 -1.77
CA VAL A 23 7.73 -0.46 -3.13
C VAL A 23 8.25 0.55 -4.16
N GLY A 24 8.43 0.10 -5.40
CA GLY A 24 8.76 1.00 -6.51
C GLY A 24 7.53 1.71 -7.08
N SER A 25 6.43 0.97 -7.27
CA SER A 25 5.14 1.48 -7.74
C SER A 25 4.11 1.38 -6.63
N VAL A 26 3.25 2.39 -6.51
CA VAL A 26 2.09 2.34 -5.60
C VAL A 26 1.19 1.16 -5.96
N PRO A 27 0.70 0.39 -4.97
CA PRO A 27 -0.25 -0.67 -5.25
C PRO A 27 -1.63 -0.09 -5.60
N LEU A 28 -2.26 -0.63 -6.64
CA LEU A 28 -3.61 -0.22 -7.04
C LEU A 28 -4.66 -0.83 -6.09
N PRO A 29 -5.54 -0.03 -5.47
CA PRO A 29 -6.57 -0.51 -4.52
C PRO A 29 -7.48 -1.60 -5.08
N GLU A 30 -7.93 -1.45 -6.32
CA GLU A 30 -8.73 -2.48 -7.02
C GLU A 30 -8.01 -3.83 -7.05
N GLN A 31 -6.71 -3.84 -7.35
CA GLN A 31 -5.92 -5.06 -7.42
C GLN A 31 -5.64 -5.63 -6.03
N LEU A 32 -5.38 -4.79 -5.03
CA LEU A 32 -5.21 -5.23 -3.64
C LEU A 32 -6.45 -6.00 -3.17
N GLN A 33 -7.64 -5.43 -3.39
CA GLN A 33 -8.90 -6.04 -3.01
C GLN A 33 -9.22 -7.29 -3.84
N ALA A 34 -8.99 -7.27 -5.16
CA ALA A 34 -9.26 -8.42 -6.02
C ALA A 34 -8.37 -9.64 -5.71
N TYR A 35 -7.17 -9.41 -5.16
CA TYR A 35 -6.24 -10.47 -4.79
C TYR A 35 -6.14 -10.72 -3.29
N GLU A 36 -6.98 -10.07 -2.47
CA GLU A 36 -6.97 -10.16 -1.00
C GLU A 36 -5.55 -9.95 -0.44
N ALA A 37 -4.82 -8.98 -1.00
CA ALA A 37 -3.47 -8.63 -0.58
C ALA A 37 -3.51 -7.50 0.45
N ASP A 38 -3.92 -7.81 1.67
CA ASP A 38 -4.22 -6.84 2.73
C ASP A 38 -2.97 -6.32 3.46
N TRP A 39 -2.08 -5.63 2.73
CA TRP A 39 -0.93 -4.94 3.31
C TRP A 39 -1.39 -3.85 4.28
N VAL A 40 -0.90 -3.86 5.54
CA VAL A 40 -1.32 -2.87 6.55
C VAL A 40 -0.85 -1.44 6.25
N TRP A 41 0.26 -1.30 5.51
CA TRP A 41 0.68 -0.05 4.88
C TRP A 41 1.57 -0.34 3.67
N PHE A 42 1.74 0.65 2.81
CA PHE A 42 2.76 0.68 1.78
C PHE A 42 3.60 1.96 1.88
N CYS A 43 4.83 1.91 1.41
CA CYS A 43 5.69 3.09 1.29
C CYS A 43 6.45 3.03 -0.03
N THR A 44 6.13 3.95 -0.94
CA THR A 44 6.90 4.08 -2.19
C THR A 44 8.24 4.70 -1.88
N TRP A 45 9.32 4.11 -2.40
CA TRP A 45 10.66 4.65 -2.17
C TRP A 45 10.81 6.07 -2.73
N GLY A 46 11.72 6.84 -2.13
CA GLY A 46 11.96 8.23 -2.52
C GLY A 46 12.61 8.37 -3.90
N ASP A 47 12.77 9.63 -4.33
CA ASP A 47 13.39 10.01 -5.60
C ASP A 47 12.89 9.15 -6.76
N THR A 48 13.80 8.43 -7.43
CA THR A 48 13.68 7.69 -8.70
C THR A 48 12.51 6.71 -8.82
N PHE A 49 11.72 6.54 -7.77
CA PHE A 49 10.50 5.76 -7.74
C PHE A 49 9.28 6.68 -7.64
N ILE A 50 9.05 7.37 -6.51
CA ILE A 50 7.83 8.18 -6.32
C ILE A 50 7.69 9.33 -7.33
N ASN A 51 8.79 9.91 -7.82
CA ASN A 51 8.77 11.01 -8.79
C ASN A 51 9.03 10.57 -10.25
N ASN A 52 9.02 9.25 -10.51
CA ASN A 52 9.26 8.69 -11.83
C ASN A 52 7.94 8.23 -12.47
N GLU A 53 7.54 8.85 -13.57
CA GLU A 53 6.28 8.57 -14.27
C GLU A 53 6.19 7.13 -14.81
N GLU A 54 7.30 6.45 -15.06
CA GLU A 54 7.30 5.04 -15.47
C GLU A 54 6.83 4.11 -14.33
N TYR A 55 7.09 4.50 -13.08
CA TYR A 55 6.67 3.75 -11.90
C TYR A 55 5.36 4.27 -11.31
N ASN A 56 5.17 5.59 -11.29
CA ASN A 56 4.11 6.29 -10.57
C ASN A 56 3.67 7.54 -11.37
N ALA A 57 2.92 7.33 -12.44
CA ALA A 57 2.27 8.43 -13.15
C ALA A 57 1.31 9.20 -12.22
N ILE A 58 1.18 10.52 -12.43
CA ILE A 58 0.39 11.40 -11.54
C ILE A 58 -1.09 11.01 -11.51
N ASP A 59 -1.65 10.53 -12.62
CA ASP A 59 -3.02 10.03 -12.70
C ASP A 59 -3.23 8.79 -11.84
N VAL A 60 -2.28 7.85 -11.87
CA VAL A 60 -2.27 6.66 -11.00
C VAL A 60 -2.17 7.08 -9.54
N LEU A 61 -1.24 7.97 -9.19
CA LEU A 61 -1.12 8.48 -7.82
C LEU A 61 -2.41 9.16 -7.36
N THR A 62 -3.05 9.95 -8.22
CA THR A 62 -4.31 10.61 -7.92
C THR A 62 -5.41 9.59 -7.65
N VAL A 63 -5.51 8.53 -8.46
CA VAL A 63 -6.49 7.45 -8.22
C VAL A 63 -6.21 6.76 -6.89
N VAL A 64 -4.97 6.36 -6.61
CA VAL A 64 -4.62 5.63 -5.39
C VAL A 64 -4.89 6.45 -4.12
N TYR A 65 -4.44 7.71 -4.08
CA TYR A 65 -4.56 8.56 -2.88
C TYR A 65 -5.96 9.18 -2.68
N ASN A 66 -6.90 8.98 -3.61
CA ASN A 66 -8.30 9.41 -3.46
C ASN A 66 -9.28 8.22 -3.42
N ASP A 67 -8.78 6.99 -3.29
CA ASP A 67 -9.61 5.79 -3.15
C ASP A 67 -9.95 5.55 -1.67
N ASP A 68 -11.22 5.29 -1.36
CA ASP A 68 -11.70 5.07 0.03
C ASP A 68 -11.00 3.90 0.75
N TYR A 69 -10.33 3.00 0.01
CA TYR A 69 -9.54 1.90 0.59
C TYR A 69 -8.17 2.36 1.12
N VAL A 70 -7.67 3.53 0.70
CA VAL A 70 -6.33 4.04 1.05
C VAL A 70 -6.43 5.18 2.04
N LEU A 71 -6.11 4.90 3.30
CA LEU A 71 -6.07 5.93 4.34
C LEU A 71 -4.91 6.92 4.13
N THR A 72 -5.25 8.19 4.05
CA THR A 72 -4.38 9.35 3.93
C THR A 72 -4.27 10.10 5.26
N LEU A 73 -3.42 11.13 5.30
CA LEU A 73 -3.14 11.86 6.52
C LEU A 73 -4.42 12.44 7.14
N ASP A 74 -5.28 13.06 6.36
CA ASP A 74 -6.52 13.68 6.81
C ASP A 74 -7.56 12.68 7.35
N GLU A 75 -7.52 11.43 6.88
CA GLU A 75 -8.47 10.38 7.30
C GLU A 75 -8.06 9.69 8.60
N ILE A 76 -6.75 9.63 8.89
CA ILE A 76 -6.25 9.01 10.13
C ILE A 76 -6.21 9.98 11.32
N GLN A 77 -6.77 11.18 11.21
CA GLN A 77 -6.77 12.17 12.30
C GLN A 77 -7.49 11.64 13.55
N GLY A 78 -7.05 12.07 14.72
CA GLY A 78 -7.60 11.61 16.01
C GLY A 78 -7.12 10.22 16.46
N TRP A 79 -6.25 9.55 15.71
CA TRP A 79 -5.74 8.21 16.05
C TRP A 79 -5.00 8.11 17.41
N ARG A 80 -4.57 9.24 17.97
CA ARG A 80 -3.93 9.32 19.30
C ARG A 80 -4.86 9.79 20.41
N ASP A 81 -6.08 10.19 20.08
CA ASP A 81 -7.02 10.70 21.07
C ASP A 81 -7.53 9.51 21.89
N ALA A 82 -7.22 9.53 23.18
CA ALA A 82 -7.43 8.43 24.13
C ALA A 82 -8.87 8.34 24.65
#